data_AF-T1ATW8-F1
#
_entry.id   AF-T1ATW8-F1
#
_cell.length_a   1.000
_cell.length_b   1.000
_cell.length_c   1.000
_cell.angle_alpha   90.00
_cell.angle_beta   90.00
_cell.angle_gamma   90.00
#
_symmetry.space_group_name_H-M   'P 1'
#
loop_
_entity.id
_entity.type
_entity.pdbx_description
1 polymer ?
#
loop_
_entity_poly.entity_id
_entity_poly.type
_entity_poly.pdbx_seq_one_letter_code
_entity_poly.pdbx_strand_id
1 'polypeptide(L)'
;QMRYEIFSGELRVALISFGAGAWKLAARERFIGWDEAQRRRNLQFVINNARFLVLPWIQSKGLASKILSLVARQLPHHWQQRYGYRPVLLETFVETPRHRGTCYKAANWVHVGQTT
;
A
#
# COMPACT_ATOMS: atom_id res chain seq x y z
N GLN A 1 -11.94 -0.14 5.81
CA GLN A 1 -10.58 0.44 5.90
C GLN A 1 -9.85 -0.14 7.10
N MET A 2 -8.54 -0.38 7.01
CA MET A 2 -7.67 -0.75 8.15
C MET A 2 -6.65 0.35 8.42
N ARG A 3 -6.32 0.58 9.70
CA ARG A 3 -5.40 1.62 10.15
C ARG A 3 -4.45 1.00 11.17
N TYR A 4 -3.18 1.37 11.08
CA TYR A 4 -2.13 0.90 11.96
C TYR A 4 -1.38 2.09 12.52
N GLU A 5 -1.14 2.01 13.82
CA GLU A 5 -0.16 2.83 14.52
C GLU A 5 1.11 1.98 14.66
N ILE A 6 2.25 2.57 14.32
CA ILE A 6 3.53 1.89 14.37
C ILE A 6 4.30 2.44 15.56
N PHE A 7 4.76 1.54 16.41
CA PHE A 7 5.49 1.85 17.62
C PHE A 7 6.91 1.26 17.61
N SER A 8 7.81 1.95 18.28
CA SER A 8 9.16 1.48 18.63
C SER A 8 9.27 1.54 20.16
N GLY A 9 9.00 0.42 20.83
CA GLY A 9 8.69 0.44 22.27
C GLY A 9 7.40 1.23 22.50
N GLU A 10 7.39 2.16 23.45
CA GLU A 10 6.24 3.04 23.72
C GLU A 10 6.13 4.23 22.75
N LEU A 11 7.18 4.50 21.96
CA LEU A 11 7.20 5.65 21.06
C LEU A 11 6.43 5.34 19.77
N ARG A 12 5.35 6.07 19.52
CA ARG A 12 4.68 6.08 18.21
C ARG A 12 5.58 6.76 17.18
N VAL A 13 5.87 6.07 16.08
CA VAL A 13 6.81 6.54 15.04
C VAL A 13 6.17 6.79 13.68
N ALA A 14 5.06 6.12 13.38
CA ALA A 14 4.39 6.26 12.09
C ALA A 14 2.92 5.84 12.14
N LEU A 15 2.18 6.25 11.11
CA LEU A 15 0.79 5.91 10.84
C LEU A 15 0.68 5.40 9.42
N ILE A 16 -0.07 4.31 9.21
CA ILE A 16 -0.31 3.75 7.88
C ILE A 16 -1.73 3.20 7.77
N SER A 17 -2.38 3.40 6.63
CA SER A 17 -3.75 2.92 6.39
C SER A 17 -3.93 2.28 5.03
N PHE A 18 -4.86 1.33 4.98
CA PHE A 18 -5.23 0.58 3.78
C PHE A 18 -6.74 0.59 3.56
N GLY A 19 -7.14 0.83 2.32
CA GLY A 19 -8.53 0.88 1.86
C GLY A 19 -8.74 0.04 0.60
N ALA A 20 -9.94 0.17 0.01
CA ALA A 20 -10.22 -0.44 -1.28
C ALA A 20 -9.26 0.10 -2.36
N GLY A 21 -8.93 -0.74 -3.34
CA GLY A 21 -8.19 -0.35 -4.53
C GLY A 21 -8.95 0.68 -5.38
N ALA A 22 -8.23 1.37 -6.27
CA ALA A 22 -8.80 2.27 -7.25
C ALA A 22 -9.75 1.53 -8.20
N TRP A 23 -10.93 2.10 -8.42
CA TRP A 23 -12.01 1.46 -9.19
C TRP A 23 -11.60 1.09 -10.61
N LYS A 24 -10.91 2.00 -11.32
CA LYS A 24 -10.30 1.76 -12.63
C LYS A 24 -8.88 2.31 -12.61
N LEU A 25 -7.91 1.54 -13.11
CA LEU A 25 -6.52 1.97 -13.15
C LEU A 25 -5.81 1.26 -14.30
N ALA A 26 -5.85 1.87 -15.50
CA ALA A 26 -5.41 1.21 -16.72
C ALA A 26 -3.96 0.68 -16.65
N ALA A 27 -3.09 1.34 -15.89
CA ALA A 27 -1.72 0.86 -15.64
C ALA A 27 -1.69 -0.48 -14.87
N ARG A 28 -2.52 -0.64 -13.83
CA ARG A 28 -2.67 -1.90 -13.10
C ARG A 28 -3.24 -2.99 -14.00
N GLU A 29 -4.32 -2.68 -14.74
CA GLU A 29 -4.93 -3.65 -15.63
C GLU A 29 -3.93 -4.17 -16.68
N ARG A 30 -3.14 -3.28 -17.30
CA ARG A 30 -2.07 -3.69 -18.23
C ARG A 30 -0.96 -4.48 -17.57
N PHE A 31 -0.53 -4.09 -16.36
CA PHE A 31 0.53 -4.78 -15.63
C PHE A 31 0.14 -6.22 -15.26
N ILE A 32 -1.11 -6.42 -14.82
CA ILE A 32 -1.61 -7.75 -14.44
C ILE A 32 -2.10 -8.55 -15.67
N GLY A 33 -2.46 -7.87 -16.75
CA GLY A 33 -3.07 -8.48 -17.94
C GLY A 33 -4.56 -8.73 -17.77
N TRP A 34 -5.26 -7.90 -17.00
CA TRP A 34 -6.70 -8.02 -16.79
C TRP A 34 -7.52 -7.36 -17.89
N ASP A 35 -8.50 -8.11 -18.41
CA ASP A 35 -9.64 -7.54 -19.11
C ASP A 35 -10.67 -6.93 -18.12
N GLU A 36 -11.73 -6.31 -18.65
CA GLU A 36 -12.75 -5.69 -17.81
C GLU A 36 -13.50 -6.69 -16.92
N ALA A 37 -13.79 -7.89 -17.42
CA ALA A 37 -14.53 -8.90 -16.67
C ALA A 37 -13.68 -9.45 -15.51
N GLN A 38 -12.39 -9.69 -15.74
CA GLN A 38 -11.40 -10.06 -14.75
C GLN A 38 -11.23 -8.96 -13.70
N ARG A 39 -11.11 -7.69 -14.11
CA ARG A 39 -11.07 -6.56 -13.16
C ARG A 39 -12.29 -6.56 -12.26
N ARG A 40 -13.50 -6.65 -12.82
CA ARG A 40 -14.75 -6.63 -12.03
C ARG A 40 -14.80 -7.76 -11.00
N ARG A 41 -14.33 -8.97 -11.34
CA ARG A 41 -14.29 -10.11 -10.42
C ARG A 41 -13.20 -9.99 -9.35
N ASN A 42 -12.03 -9.45 -9.73
CA ASN A 42 -10.82 -9.51 -8.91
C ASN A 42 -10.54 -8.23 -8.10
N LEU A 43 -11.21 -7.11 -8.39
CA LEU A 43 -10.94 -5.82 -7.77
C LEU A 43 -11.01 -5.85 -6.24
N GLN A 44 -11.91 -6.67 -5.68
CA GLN A 44 -12.03 -6.85 -4.22
C GLN A 44 -10.73 -7.31 -3.55
N PHE A 45 -9.84 -8.00 -4.28
CA PHE A 45 -8.56 -8.49 -3.75
C PHE A 45 -7.42 -7.47 -3.88
N VAL A 46 -7.71 -6.28 -4.41
CA VAL A 46 -6.76 -5.16 -4.54
C VAL A 46 -7.03 -4.15 -3.44
N ILE A 47 -6.01 -3.81 -2.66
CA ILE A 47 -6.13 -2.81 -1.60
C ILE A 47 -5.09 -1.70 -1.76
N ASN A 48 -5.51 -0.48 -1.44
CA ASN A 48 -4.71 0.71 -1.62
C ASN A 48 -4.10 1.17 -0.31
N ASN A 49 -2.79 1.48 -0.30
CA ASN A 49 -2.16 2.20 0.78
C ASN A 49 -2.55 3.69 0.74
N ALA A 50 -3.70 4.00 1.33
CA ALA A 50 -4.33 5.32 1.24
C ALA A 50 -3.58 6.43 2.00
N ARG A 51 -2.88 6.08 3.09
CA ARG A 51 -2.07 7.03 3.87
C ARG A 51 -0.83 6.33 4.39
N PHE A 52 0.29 7.03 4.33
CA PHE A 52 1.52 6.63 5.00
C PHE A 52 2.27 7.87 5.49
N LEU A 53 2.52 7.93 6.80
CA LEU A 53 3.18 9.05 7.45
C LEU A 53 4.18 8.50 8.47
N VAL A 54 5.47 8.76 8.25
CA VAL A 54 6.45 8.76 9.34
C VAL A 54 6.37 10.12 10.02
N LEU A 55 6.28 10.14 11.35
CA LEU A 55 6.09 11.39 12.09
C LEU A 55 7.31 12.32 11.87
N PRO A 56 7.11 13.63 11.72
CA PRO A 56 8.13 14.53 11.18
C PRO A 56 9.37 14.68 12.07
N TRP A 57 9.22 14.47 13.38
CA TRP A 57 10.33 14.46 14.34
C TRP A 57 11.11 13.15 14.38
N ILE A 58 10.66 12.10 13.68
CA ILE A 58 11.34 10.81 13.63
C ILE A 58 12.35 10.80 12.47
N GLN A 59 13.63 10.78 12.82
CA GLN A 59 14.73 10.74 11.86
C GLN A 59 15.36 9.35 11.87
N SER A 60 15.01 8.52 10.88
CA SER A 60 15.55 7.17 10.76
C SER A 60 15.63 6.73 9.29
N LYS A 61 16.85 6.42 8.83
CA LYS A 61 17.09 5.92 7.47
C LYS A 61 16.48 4.52 7.32
N GLY A 62 15.70 4.32 6.26
CA GLY A 62 15.09 3.01 5.95
C GLY A 62 13.90 2.61 6.82
N LEU A 63 13.49 3.44 7.79
CA LEU A 63 12.33 3.14 8.63
C LEU A 63 11.06 2.96 7.78
N ALA A 64 10.83 3.86 6.82
CA ALA A 64 9.63 3.82 5.99
C ALA A 64 9.53 2.52 5.17
N SER A 65 10.61 2.08 4.52
CA SER A 65 10.62 0.83 3.73
C SER A 65 10.54 -0.41 4.62
N LYS A 66 11.12 -0.38 5.82
CA LYS A 66 10.98 -1.44 6.83
C LYS A 66 9.52 -1.60 7.27
N ILE A 67 8.84 -0.49 7.57
CA ILE A 67 7.42 -0.50 7.95
C ILE A 67 6.58 -1.09 6.81
N LEU A 68 6.75 -0.62 5.58
CA LEU A 68 6.03 -1.14 4.41
C LEU A 68 6.22 -2.66 4.26
N SER A 69 7.45 -3.15 4.39
CA SER A 69 7.78 -4.58 4.30
C SER A 69 7.11 -5.41 5.40
N LEU A 70 7.08 -4.92 6.64
CA LEU A 70 6.45 -5.62 7.76
C LEU A 70 4.93 -5.66 7.59
N VAL A 71 4.33 -4.52 7.27
CA VAL A 71 2.88 -4.42 7.11
C VAL A 71 2.39 -5.25 5.93
N ALA A 72 3.11 -5.28 4.81
CA ALA A 72 2.75 -6.10 3.64
C ALA A 72 2.66 -7.60 3.96
N ARG A 73 3.42 -8.10 4.94
CA ARG A 73 3.37 -9.51 5.38
C ARG A 73 2.17 -9.79 6.29
N GLN A 74 1.82 -8.87 7.18
CA GLN A 74 0.76 -9.08 8.19
C GLN A 74 -0.62 -8.72 7.66
N LEU A 75 -0.71 -7.66 6.86
CA LEU A 75 -1.95 -7.07 6.37
C LEU A 75 -2.90 -8.08 5.72
N PRO A 76 -2.47 -9.03 4.87
CA PRO A 76 -3.39 -9.99 4.28
C PRO A 76 -4.09 -10.88 5.30
N HIS A 77 -3.41 -11.24 6.39
CA HIS A 77 -3.98 -12.04 7.47
C HIS A 77 -5.01 -11.24 8.27
N HIS A 78 -4.68 -10.01 8.68
CA HIS A 78 -5.62 -9.14 9.38
C HIS A 78 -6.85 -8.81 8.51
N TRP A 79 -6.65 -8.62 7.21
CA TRP A 79 -7.73 -8.34 6.28
C TRP A 79 -8.69 -9.52 6.17
N GLN A 80 -8.16 -10.74 6.04
CA GLN A 80 -8.95 -11.96 6.03
C GLN A 80 -9.73 -12.15 7.33
N GLN A 81 -9.11 -11.93 8.48
CA GLN A 81 -9.78 -12.02 9.78
C GLN A 81 -10.94 -11.02 9.90
N ARG A 82 -10.77 -9.81 9.35
CA ARG A 82 -11.77 -8.74 9.47
C ARG A 82 -12.88 -8.82 8.42
N TYR A 83 -12.56 -9.19 7.19
CA TYR A 83 -13.46 -9.07 6.04
C TYR A 83 -13.75 -10.40 5.34
N GLY A 84 -13.17 -11.52 5.78
CA GLY A 84 -13.45 -12.86 5.26
C GLY A 84 -12.72 -13.23 3.97
N TYR A 85 -11.85 -12.37 3.42
CA TYR A 85 -11.07 -12.67 2.23
C TYR A 85 -9.65 -12.10 2.31
N ARG A 86 -8.72 -12.70 1.56
CA ARG A 86 -7.30 -12.32 1.58
C ARG A 86 -6.96 -11.45 0.36
N PRO A 87 -6.48 -10.21 0.54
CA PRO A 87 -6.00 -9.39 -0.57
C PRO A 87 -4.72 -9.99 -1.16
N VAL A 88 -4.53 -9.80 -2.47
CA VAL A 88 -3.40 -10.36 -3.23
C VAL A 88 -2.55 -9.29 -3.90
N LEU A 89 -3.04 -8.04 -3.96
CA LEU A 89 -2.30 -6.91 -4.53
C LEU A 89 -2.39 -5.71 -3.58
N LEU A 90 -1.25 -5.08 -3.33
CA LEU A 90 -1.17 -3.75 -2.73
C LEU A 90 -0.85 -2.73 -3.81
N GLU A 91 -1.57 -1.62 -3.81
CA GLU A 91 -1.29 -0.48 -4.69
C GLU A 91 -1.18 0.82 -3.89
N THR A 92 -0.57 1.84 -4.47
CA THR A 92 -0.40 3.17 -3.87
C THR A 92 -0.16 4.19 -4.98
N PHE A 93 -0.30 5.46 -4.64
CA PHE A 93 -0.03 6.57 -5.54
C PHE A 93 0.99 7.51 -4.90
N VAL A 94 1.96 7.93 -5.68
CA VAL A 94 3.00 8.87 -5.24
C VAL A 94 2.76 10.19 -5.96
N GLU A 95 2.52 11.25 -5.19
CA GLU A 95 2.41 12.60 -5.75
C GLU A 95 3.78 13.09 -6.25
N THR A 96 3.87 13.33 -7.55
CA THR A 96 5.04 13.90 -8.22
C THR A 96 4.77 15.35 -8.61
N PRO A 97 5.73 16.29 -8.46
CA PRO A 97 7.15 16.06 -8.15
C PRO A 97 7.48 16.04 -6.65
N ARG A 98 6.49 16.22 -5.76
CA ARG A 98 6.70 16.35 -4.31
C ARG A 98 7.46 15.17 -3.71
N HIS A 99 7.23 13.95 -4.21
CA HIS A 99 7.84 12.73 -3.72
C HIS A 99 8.39 11.86 -4.86
N ARG A 100 9.54 11.21 -4.61
CA ARG A 100 10.21 10.30 -5.57
C ARG A 100 9.80 8.83 -5.41
N GLY A 101 8.99 8.51 -4.41
CA GLY A 101 8.56 7.13 -4.11
C GLY A 101 9.68 6.21 -3.62
N THR A 102 10.80 6.75 -3.14
CA THR A 102 12.01 5.98 -2.79
C THR A 102 11.74 4.88 -1.75
N CYS A 103 10.91 5.15 -0.74
CA CYS A 103 10.59 4.15 0.29
C CYS A 103 9.82 2.95 -0.27
N TYR A 104 8.91 3.18 -1.22
CA TYR A 104 8.17 2.11 -1.90
C TYR A 104 9.13 1.28 -2.75
N LYS A 105 9.99 1.90 -3.55
CA LYS A 105 11.02 1.19 -4.33
C LYS A 105 11.93 0.35 -3.44
N ALA A 106 12.40 0.91 -2.33
CA ALA A 106 13.23 0.21 -1.35
C ALA A 106 12.49 -0.92 -0.60
N ALA A 107 11.16 -0.93 -0.63
CA ALA A 107 10.32 -2.01 -0.12
C ALA A 107 9.85 -2.97 -1.23
N ASN A 108 10.54 -3.00 -2.38
CA ASN A 108 10.27 -3.85 -3.55
C ASN A 108 8.93 -3.59 -4.25
N TRP A 109 8.39 -2.37 -4.15
CA TRP A 109 7.23 -1.97 -4.96
C TRP A 109 7.66 -1.70 -6.39
N VAL A 110 6.84 -2.14 -7.34
CA VAL A 110 7.07 -1.96 -8.78
C VAL A 110 6.30 -0.73 -9.26
N HIS A 111 7.00 0.15 -9.98
CA HIS A 111 6.34 1.28 -10.65
C HIS A 111 5.65 0.80 -11.93
N VAL A 112 4.32 0.86 -11.95
CA VAL A 112 3.50 0.31 -13.05
C VAL A 112 3.05 1.35 -14.08
N GLY A 113 3.12 2.64 -13.74
CA GLY A 113 2.72 3.72 -14.64
C GLY A 113 2.35 5.01 -13.91
N GLN A 114 1.93 6.00 -14.68
CA GLN A 114 1.54 7.32 -14.20
C GLN A 114 0.07 7.62 -14.55
N THR A 115 -0.63 8.31 -13.65
CA THR A 115 -1.98 8.80 -13.85
C THR A 115 -1.96 10.33 -13.93
N THR A 116 -2.81 10.90 -14.77
CA THR A 116 -3.02 12.36 -14.93
C THR A 116 -4.24 12.82 -14.17
#